data_AF-A0A109D5Q1-F1
#
_entry.id   AF-A0A109D5Q1-F1
#
_cell.length_a   1.000
_cell.length_b   1.000
_cell.length_c   1.000
_cell.angle_alpha   90.00
_cell.angle_beta   90.00
_cell.angle_gamma   90.00
#
_symmetry.space_group_name_H-M   'P 1'
#
loop_
_entity.id
_entity.type
_entity.pdbx_description
1 polymer ?
#
loop_
_entity_poly.entity_id
_entity_poly.type
_entity_poly.pdbx_seq_one_letter_code
_entity_poly.pdbx_strand_id
1 'polypeptide(L)'
;MTIDDTFWLAAKRKGFVRFIVETGLPFSLIMFIATGVIYDQFGDGFLNLNVLKHLVVWLVGGVFFGIYQWYNLKRRASGQV
;
A
#
# COMPACT_ATOMS: atom_id res chain seq x y z
N MET A 1 9.45 25.50 6.88
CA MET A 1 8.82 24.17 6.98
C MET A 1 8.17 23.90 5.65
N THR A 2 8.70 22.96 4.88
CA THR A 2 8.11 22.57 3.60
C THR A 2 6.88 21.69 3.84
N ILE A 3 6.03 21.54 2.84
CA ILE A 3 4.86 20.66 2.91
C ILE A 3 5.28 19.20 3.14
N ASP A 4 6.44 18.78 2.62
CA ASP A 4 6.97 17.44 2.84
C ASP A 4 7.40 17.21 4.30
N ASP A 5 7.89 18.24 4.99
CA ASP A 5 8.26 18.17 6.41
C ASP A 5 7.03 17.92 7.29
N THR A 6 5.91 18.60 7.01
CA THR A 6 4.67 18.43 7.76
C THR A 6 4.07 17.03 7.56
N PHE A 7 4.10 16.51 6.32
CA PHE A 7 3.66 15.14 6.05
C PHE A 7 4.55 14.09 6.71
N TRP A 8 5.87 14.29 6.70
CA TRP A 8 6.80 13.39 7.36
C TRP A 8 6.64 13.39 8.89
N LEU A 9 6.44 14.55 9.51
CA LEU A 9 6.13 14.66 10.93
C LEU A 9 4.80 13.97 11.29
N ALA A 10 3.76 14.13 10.46
CA ALA A 10 2.49 13.44 10.65
C ALA A 10 2.64 11.91 10.53
N ALA A 11 3.39 11.43 9.53
CA ALA A 11 3.69 10.01 9.35
C ALA A 11 4.49 9.45 10.54
N LYS A 12 5.54 10.16 10.98
CA LYS A 12 6.30 9.81 12.19
C LYS A 12 5.42 9.73 13.43
N ARG A 13 4.48 10.67 13.62
CA ARG A 13 3.57 10.69 14.77
C ARG A 13 2.63 9.49 14.80
N LYS A 14 2.21 8.99 13.64
CA LYS A 14 1.41 7.76 13.52
C LYS A 14 2.23 6.51 13.81
N GLY A 15 3.52 6.54 13.49
CA GLY A 15 4.41 5.39 13.60
C GLY A 15 4.43 4.53 12.34
N PHE A 16 5.52 3.80 12.15
CA PHE A 16 5.84 3.05 10.94
C PHE A 16 4.75 2.02 10.56
N VAL A 17 4.39 1.15 11.51
CA VAL A 17 3.42 0.06 11.27
C VAL A 17 2.05 0.63 10.90
N ARG A 18 1.56 1.61 11.68
CA ARG A 18 0.26 2.24 11.43
C ARG A 18 0.22 2.96 10.08
N PHE A 19 1.31 3.65 9.70
CA PHE A 19 1.41 4.29 8.40
C PHE A 19 1.34 3.27 7.25
N ILE A 20 2.06 2.14 7.37
CA ILE A 20 2.04 1.08 6.35
C ILE A 20 0.64 0.49 6.23
N VAL A 21 -0.04 0.25 7.35
CA VAL A 21 -1.41 -0.28 7.35
C VAL A 21 -2.36 0.72 6.68
N GLU A 22 -2.33 1.99 7.07
CA GLU A 22 -3.22 3.03 6.53
C GLU A 22 -2.95 3.38 5.05
N THR A 23 -1.71 3.19 4.58
CA THR A 23 -1.33 3.53 3.19
C THR A 23 -1.36 2.30 2.27
N GLY A 24 -0.88 1.17 2.78
CA GLY A 24 -0.70 -0.08 2.06
C GLY A 24 -1.98 -0.91 1.94
N LEU A 25 -2.84 -0.96 2.96
CA LEU A 25 -4.10 -1.72 2.87
C LEU A 25 -5.05 -1.17 1.80
N PRO A 26 -5.32 0.15 1.72
CA PRO A 26 -6.17 0.68 0.66
C PRO A 26 -5.61 0.39 -0.73
N PHE A 27 -4.29 0.51 -0.90
CA PHE A 27 -3.63 0.15 -2.15
C PHE A 27 -3.82 -1.34 -2.49
N SER A 28 -3.60 -2.24 -1.52
CA SER A 28 -3.82 -3.69 -1.68
C SER A 28 -5.23 -3.98 -2.16
N LEU A 29 -6.23 -3.35 -1.54
CA LEU A 29 -7.64 -3.57 -1.85
C LEU A 29 -7.97 -3.09 -3.27
N ILE A 30 -7.52 -1.89 -3.65
CA ILE A 30 -7.73 -1.34 -4.99
C ILE A 30 -7.10 -2.26 -6.04
N MET A 31 -5.86 -2.70 -5.82
CA MET A 31 -5.18 -3.58 -6.76
C MET A 31 -5.81 -4.98 -6.86
N PHE A 32 -6.30 -5.50 -5.74
CA PHE A 32 -7.04 -6.76 -5.71
C PHE A 32 -8.33 -6.68 -6.53
N ILE A 33 -9.13 -5.63 -6.33
CA ILE A 33 -10.36 -5.40 -7.10
C ILE A 33 -10.03 -5.19 -8.59
N ALA A 34 -9.03 -4.36 -8.89
CA ALA A 34 -8.60 -4.12 -10.26
C ALA A 34 -8.16 -5.40 -10.96
N THR A 35 -7.47 -6.31 -10.25
CA THR A 35 -7.04 -7.59 -10.80
C THR A 35 -8.23 -8.49 -11.13
N GLY A 36 -9.23 -8.53 -10.24
CA GLY A 36 -10.47 -9.25 -10.48
C GLY A 36 -11.23 -8.75 -11.70
N VAL A 37 -11.36 -7.44 -11.84
CA VAL A 37 -12.16 -6.81 -12.91
C VAL A 37 -11.43 -6.82 -14.26
N ILE A 38 -10.13 -6.52 -14.29
CA ILE A 38 -9.37 -6.36 -15.54
C ILE A 38 -9.01 -7.71 -16.14
N TYR A 39 -8.61 -8.67 -15.31
CA TYR A 39 -8.11 -9.98 -15.76
C TYR A 39 -9.13 -11.10 -15.58
N ASP A 40 -10.38 -10.74 -15.23
CA ASP A 40 -11.50 -11.66 -14.97
C ASP A 40 -11.14 -12.85 -14.06
N GLN A 41 -10.21 -12.63 -13.13
CA GLN A 41 -9.61 -13.71 -12.31
C GLN A 41 -10.61 -14.33 -11.32
N PHE A 42 -11.82 -13.76 -11.22
CA PHE A 42 -12.90 -14.18 -10.33
C PHE A 42 -14.07 -14.84 -11.08
N GLY A 43 -13.94 -15.08 -12.39
CA GLY A 43 -14.99 -15.67 -13.22
C GLY A 43 -15.44 -17.08 -12.78
N ASP A 44 -14.53 -17.87 -12.19
CA ASP A 44 -14.82 -19.20 -11.63
C ASP A 44 -15.52 -19.16 -10.26
N GLY A 45 -15.84 -17.96 -9.75
CA GLY A 45 -16.48 -17.73 -8.45
C GLY A 45 -15.53 -17.21 -7.36
N PHE A 46 -16.12 -16.58 -6.34
CA PHE A 46 -15.38 -15.85 -5.30
C PHE A 46 -14.62 -16.76 -4.30
N LEU A 47 -15.04 -18.02 -4.14
CA LEU A 47 -14.41 -19.01 -3.25
C LEU A 47 -13.44 -19.93 -4.00
N ASN A 48 -12.60 -19.36 -4.86
CA ASN A 48 -11.55 -20.08 -5.58
C ASN A 48 -10.18 -19.83 -4.93
N LEU A 49 -9.30 -20.84 -4.94
CA LEU A 49 -7.89 -20.74 -4.52
C LEU A 49 -7.16 -19.60 -5.23
N ASN A 50 -7.54 -19.28 -6.48
CA ASN A 50 -6.99 -18.14 -7.20
C ASN A 50 -7.31 -16.80 -6.54
N VAL A 51 -8.51 -16.64 -5.98
CA VAL A 51 -8.91 -15.41 -5.26
C VAL A 51 -8.06 -15.24 -4.01
N LEU A 52 -7.90 -16.32 -3.23
CA LEU A 52 -7.05 -16.30 -2.03
C LEU A 52 -5.59 -15.99 -2.36
N LYS A 53 -5.06 -16.57 -3.43
CA LYS A 53 -3.69 -16.28 -3.92
C LYS A 53 -3.51 -14.80 -4.22
N HIS A 54 -4.42 -14.21 -5.00
CA HIS A 54 -4.33 -12.79 -5.35
C HIS A 54 -4.53 -11.88 -4.14
N LEU A 55 -5.39 -12.26 -3.20
CA LEU A 55 -5.56 -11.53 -1.94
C LEU A 55 -4.23 -11.45 -1.16
N VAL A 56 -3.54 -12.58 -0.99
CA VAL A 56 -2.25 -12.63 -0.31
C VAL A 56 -1.18 -11.84 -1.07
N VAL A 57 -1.10 -12.02 -2.39
CA VAL A 57 -0.14 -11.29 -3.24
C VAL A 57 -0.32 -9.78 -3.08
N TRP A 58 -1.56 -9.28 -3.12
CA TRP A 58 -1.81 -7.85 -3.03
C TRP A 58 -1.65 -7.30 -1.61
N LEU A 59 -1.96 -8.07 -0.56
CA LEU A 59 -1.65 -7.69 0.82
C LEU A 59 -0.14 -7.53 1.04
N VAL A 60 0.65 -8.48 0.56
CA VAL A 60 2.12 -8.39 0.60
C VAL A 60 2.60 -7.19 -0.23
N GLY A 61 2.04 -7.00 -1.42
CA GLY A 61 2.32 -5.84 -2.27
C GLY A 61 2.03 -4.50 -1.59
N GLY A 62 0.93 -4.39 -0.84
CA GLY A 62 0.62 -3.19 -0.08
C GLY A 62 1.56 -2.91 1.09
N VAL A 63 2.06 -3.95 1.75
CA VAL A 63 3.13 -3.78 2.75
C VAL A 63 4.37 -3.17 2.11
N PHE A 64 4.84 -3.73 0.98
CA PHE A 64 5.97 -3.18 0.24
C PHE A 64 5.72 -1.76 -0.25
N PHE A 65 4.53 -1.46 -0.75
CA PHE A 65 4.14 -0.12 -1.16
C PHE A 65 4.14 0.88 0.00
N GLY A 66 3.59 0.50 1.16
CA GLY A 66 3.60 1.34 2.36
C GLY A 66 5.03 1.62 2.85
N ILE A 67 5.91 0.60 2.82
CA ILE A 67 7.33 0.76 3.13
C ILE A 67 8.00 1.72 2.15
N TYR A 68 7.77 1.52 0.85
CA TYR A 68 8.31 2.39 -0.21
C TYR A 68 7.88 3.85 -0.01
N GLN A 69 6.60 4.09 0.29
CA GLN A 69 6.08 5.44 0.55
C GLN A 69 6.70 6.06 1.79
N TRP A 70 6.89 5.29 2.86
CA TRP A 70 7.55 5.77 4.07
C TRP A 70 8.97 6.26 3.79
N TYR A 71 9.76 5.47 3.05
CA TYR A 71 11.12 5.86 2.69
C TYR A 71 11.16 7.05 1.72
N ASN A 72 10.21 7.16 0.78
CA ASN A 72 10.12 8.33 -0.09
C ASN A 72 9.81 9.61 0.68
N LEU A 73 8.82 9.57 1.59
CA LEU A 73 8.50 10.69 2.48
C LEU A 73 9.71 11.09 3.32
N LYS A 74 10.42 10.10 3.88
CA LYS A 74 11.67 10.34 4.62
C LYS A 74 12.72 11.03 3.75
N ARG A 75 12.96 10.54 2.53
CA ARG A 75 13.96 11.08 1.60
C ARG A 75 13.64 12.53 1.22
N ARG A 76 12.38 12.80 0.83
CA ARG A 76 11.91 14.14 0.47
C ARG A 76 12.08 15.14 1.62
N ALA A 77 11.65 14.78 2.83
CA ALA A 77 11.83 15.62 4.01
C ALA A 77 13.31 15.81 4.41
N SER A 78 14.19 14.87 4.08
CA SER A 78 15.64 15.02 4.33
C SER A 78 16.38 15.87 3.30
N GLY A 79 15.70 16.39 2.28
CA GLY A 79 16.33 17.16 1.20
C GLY A 79 17.31 16.34 0.34
N GLN A 80 17.30 15.01 0.47
CA GLN A 80 18.05 14.08 -0.38
C GLN A 80 17.26 13.87 -1.68
N VAL A 81 17.17 14.92 -2.48
CA VAL A 81 16.64 14.89 -3.85
C VAL A 81 17.80 14.59 -4.78
#